data_AF-A0A3P7NX90-F1
#
_entry.id   AF-A0A3P7NX90-F1
#
_cell.length_a   1.000
_cell.length_b   1.000
_cell.length_c   1.000
_cell.angle_alpha   90.00
_cell.angle_beta   90.00
_cell.angle_gamma   90.00
#
_symmetry.space_group_name_H-M   'P 1'
#
loop_
_entity.id
_entity.type
_entity.pdbx_description
1 polymer ?
#
loop_
_entity_poly.entity_id
_entity_poly.type
_entity_poly.pdbx_seq_one_letter_code
_entity_poly.pdbx_strand_id
1 'polypeptide(L)'
;MKRLLLLLLVLVVLLAGCGKMVEKLADDAVGTMLSSEDVKVEVDSSSGEGATVITTDEGKIEVSSDENASVAIPKGYPEDILPIYAKDKIVMAADYGEDGFTIVGQTQDDMATVVKFYEDVLVGAESTLVQNFEGMHMSMGVLEGMNYNVQVSEEESEDYTSFSLILVPAE
;
A
#
# COMPACT_ATOMS: atom_id res chain seq x y z
N MET A 1 -43.35 4.20 -0.69
CA MET A 1 -43.25 2.83 -0.13
C MET A 1 -42.97 1.74 -1.16
N LYS A 2 -43.56 1.73 -2.38
CA LYS A 2 -43.21 0.76 -3.45
C LYS A 2 -41.74 0.84 -3.94
N ARG A 3 -41.13 2.03 -3.93
CA ARG A 3 -39.71 2.22 -4.30
C ARG A 3 -38.72 1.73 -3.24
N LEU A 4 -39.11 1.75 -1.96
CA LEU A 4 -38.30 1.22 -0.86
C LEU A 4 -38.36 -0.32 -0.83
N LEU A 5 -39.52 -0.90 -1.18
CA LEU A 5 -39.70 -2.36 -1.26
C LEU A 5 -38.92 -2.99 -2.42
N LEU A 6 -38.74 -2.26 -3.54
CA LEU A 6 -37.95 -2.72 -4.69
C LEU A 6 -36.44 -2.68 -4.43
N LEU A 7 -35.95 -1.67 -3.69
CA LEU A 7 -34.54 -1.59 -3.29
C LEU A 7 -34.14 -2.70 -2.31
N LEU A 8 -35.03 -3.05 -1.37
CA LEU A 8 -34.77 -4.11 -0.40
C LEU A 8 -34.78 -5.51 -1.05
N LEU A 9 -35.54 -5.70 -2.13
CA LEU A 9 -35.64 -6.97 -2.84
C LEU A 9 -34.42 -7.24 -3.76
N VAL A 10 -33.75 -6.18 -4.24
CA VAL A 10 -32.48 -6.28 -4.99
C VAL A 10 -31.31 -6.63 -4.06
N LEU A 11 -31.33 -6.16 -2.80
CA LEU A 11 -30.29 -6.45 -1.82
C LEU A 11 -30.28 -7.92 -1.36
N VAL A 12 -31.44 -8.58 -1.35
CA VAL A 12 -31.58 -9.99 -0.93
C VAL A 12 -31.14 -10.98 -2.03
N VAL A 13 -31.14 -10.58 -3.30
CA VAL A 13 -30.70 -11.42 -4.43
C VAL A 13 -29.17 -11.47 -4.55
N LEU A 14 -28.44 -10.52 -3.97
CA LEU A 14 -26.97 -10.48 -3.99
C LEU A 14 -26.30 -11.41 -2.97
N LEU A 15 -27.04 -11.95 -2.00
CA LEU A 15 -26.48 -12.78 -0.92
C LEU A 15 -26.60 -14.30 -1.15
N ALA A 16 -27.10 -14.73 -2.31
CA ALA A 16 -27.22 -16.15 -2.64
C ALA A 16 -26.81 -16.40 -4.11
N GLY A 17 -25.51 -16.44 -4.40
CA GLY A 17 -25.07 -16.82 -5.75
C GLY A 17 -23.56 -16.90 -5.99
N CYS A 18 -23.05 -18.14 -6.01
CA CYS A 18 -21.94 -18.64 -6.83
C CYS A 18 -20.47 -18.45 -6.40
N GLY A 19 -20.06 -19.26 -5.42
CA GLY A 19 -18.66 -19.57 -5.09
C GLY A 19 -17.91 -20.45 -6.10
N LYS A 20 -18.09 -20.28 -7.42
CA LYS A 20 -17.25 -20.92 -8.48
C LYS A 20 -17.10 -20.09 -9.77
N MET A 21 -17.51 -18.82 -9.77
CA MET A 21 -17.42 -17.92 -10.92
C MET A 21 -16.69 -16.62 -10.53
N VAL A 22 -15.59 -16.74 -9.78
CA VAL A 22 -14.78 -15.58 -9.34
C VAL A 22 -13.48 -15.49 -10.13
N GLU A 23 -12.91 -16.61 -10.58
CA GLU A 23 -11.66 -16.59 -11.37
C GLU A 23 -11.81 -15.95 -12.76
N LYS A 24 -13.03 -15.90 -13.34
CA LYS A 24 -13.24 -15.33 -14.68
C LYS A 24 -13.77 -13.89 -14.69
N LEU A 25 -14.14 -13.36 -13.53
CA LEU A 25 -14.63 -11.98 -13.39
C LEU A 25 -13.56 -11.02 -12.83
N ALA A 26 -12.51 -11.55 -12.19
CA ALA A 26 -11.35 -10.76 -11.81
C ALA A 26 -10.62 -10.19 -13.04
N ASP A 27 -10.44 -10.98 -14.11
CA ASP A 27 -9.76 -10.51 -15.34
C ASP A 27 -10.56 -9.42 -16.08
N ASP A 28 -11.89 -9.52 -16.17
CA ASP A 28 -12.73 -8.56 -16.89
C ASP A 28 -12.99 -7.26 -16.10
N ALA A 29 -13.01 -7.33 -14.75
CA ALA A 29 -13.17 -6.14 -13.91
C ALA A 29 -11.90 -5.29 -13.88
N VAL A 30 -10.73 -5.94 -13.89
CA VAL A 30 -9.43 -5.26 -14.06
C VAL A 30 -9.36 -4.60 -15.45
N GLY A 31 -9.79 -5.29 -16.52
CA GLY A 31 -9.82 -4.71 -17.87
C GLY A 31 -10.72 -3.47 -18.02
N THR A 32 -11.79 -3.36 -17.22
CA THR A 32 -12.75 -2.26 -17.34
C THR A 32 -12.37 -1.02 -16.52
N MET A 33 -11.65 -1.16 -15.40
CA MET A 33 -11.04 -0.02 -14.70
C MET A 33 -9.82 0.56 -15.45
N LEU A 34 -9.15 -0.25 -16.27
CA LEU A 34 -7.99 0.17 -17.09
C LEU A 34 -8.39 0.83 -18.43
N SER A 35 -9.69 0.98 -18.72
CA SER A 35 -10.20 1.56 -19.97
C SER A 35 -10.64 3.02 -19.87
N SER A 36 -10.37 3.72 -18.76
CA SER A 36 -10.42 5.19 -18.76
C SER A 36 -9.22 5.74 -19.51
N GLU A 37 -9.49 6.56 -20.53
CA GLU A 37 -8.58 6.99 -21.63
C GLU A 37 -7.30 7.75 -21.22
N ASP A 38 -6.95 7.86 -19.94
CA ASP A 38 -5.82 8.65 -19.42
C ASP A 38 -4.78 7.84 -18.62
N VAL A 39 -4.87 6.49 -18.57
CA VAL A 39 -3.84 5.67 -17.88
C VAL A 39 -3.03 4.88 -18.89
N LYS A 40 -1.85 5.39 -19.26
CA LYS A 40 -0.89 4.68 -20.10
C LYS A 40 -0.15 3.61 -19.29
N VAL A 41 -0.79 2.46 -19.07
CA VAL A 41 -0.16 1.32 -18.39
C VAL A 41 0.87 0.69 -19.32
N GLU A 42 2.13 1.12 -19.21
CA GLU A 42 3.27 0.38 -19.76
C GLU A 42 3.71 -0.67 -18.74
N VAL A 43 3.22 -1.90 -18.90
CA VAL A 43 3.75 -3.06 -18.17
C VAL A 43 5.10 -3.40 -18.78
N ASP A 44 6.16 -2.86 -18.19
CA ASP A 44 7.52 -3.20 -18.57
C ASP A 44 8.03 -4.35 -17.69
N SER A 45 8.10 -5.55 -18.25
CA SER A 45 8.69 -6.72 -17.60
C SER A 45 10.23 -6.71 -17.63
N SER A 46 10.88 -5.59 -17.98
CA SER A 46 12.34 -5.47 -18.02
C SER A 46 12.99 -5.11 -16.67
N SER A 47 12.20 -4.78 -15.64
CA SER A 47 12.68 -4.46 -14.31
C SER A 47 12.91 -5.71 -13.44
N GLY A 48 13.94 -6.49 -13.75
CA GLY A 48 14.34 -7.65 -12.94
C GLY A 48 13.32 -8.80 -12.93
N GLU A 49 13.75 -10.02 -12.61
CA GLU A 49 12.84 -11.15 -12.50
C GLU A 49 11.86 -10.92 -11.34
N GLY A 50 10.55 -10.89 -11.63
CA GLY A 50 9.50 -10.93 -10.60
C GLY A 50 8.91 -9.60 -10.13
N ALA A 51 8.94 -8.52 -10.92
CA ALA A 51 8.24 -7.27 -10.60
C ALA A 51 7.32 -6.80 -11.74
N THR A 52 6.23 -6.13 -11.38
CA THR A 52 5.31 -5.44 -12.29
C THR A 52 5.44 -3.94 -12.09
N VAL A 53 5.75 -3.21 -13.17
CA VAL A 53 5.82 -1.75 -13.18
C VAL A 53 4.55 -1.19 -13.78
N ILE A 54 3.95 -0.23 -13.11
CA ILE A 54 2.80 0.55 -13.55
C ILE A 54 3.24 2.00 -13.59
N THR A 55 3.23 2.61 -14.78
CA THR A 55 3.48 4.05 -14.94
C THR A 55 2.14 4.73 -15.20
N THR A 56 1.86 5.81 -14.49
CA THR A 56 0.70 6.68 -14.70
C THR A 56 1.20 8.11 -14.92
N ASP A 57 0.30 9.03 -15.28
CA ASP A 57 0.65 10.45 -15.36
C ASP A 57 1.04 11.05 -14.00
N GLU A 58 0.64 10.39 -12.90
CA GLU A 58 0.89 10.79 -11.52
C GLU A 58 2.18 10.20 -10.95
N GLY A 59 2.77 9.19 -11.59
CA GLY A 59 4.00 8.58 -11.06
C GLY A 59 4.29 7.17 -11.54
N LYS A 60 5.23 6.53 -10.86
CA LYS A 60 5.69 5.17 -11.13
C LYS A 60 5.46 4.30 -9.89
N ILE A 61 4.79 3.17 -10.09
CA ILE A 61 4.54 2.17 -9.06
C ILE A 61 5.23 0.87 -9.49
N GLU A 62 6.03 0.29 -8.60
CA GLU A 62 6.61 -1.04 -8.74
C GLU A 62 6.02 -1.96 -7.68
N VAL A 63 5.53 -3.13 -8.10
CA VAL A 63 4.96 -4.15 -7.21
C VAL A 63 5.66 -5.48 -7.44
N SER A 64 6.07 -6.14 -6.35
CA SER A 64 6.63 -7.48 -6.41
C SER A 64 5.57 -8.48 -6.87
N SER A 65 5.92 -9.29 -7.86
CA SER A 65 5.06 -10.32 -8.44
C SER A 65 5.35 -11.72 -7.89
N ASP A 66 6.36 -11.86 -7.04
CA ASP A 66 6.77 -13.11 -6.36
C ASP A 66 6.89 -12.85 -4.85
N GLU A 67 6.44 -13.80 -4.03
CA GLU A 67 6.47 -13.73 -2.57
C GLU A 67 7.89 -13.55 -1.98
N ASN A 68 8.92 -13.94 -2.74
CA ASN A 68 10.33 -13.84 -2.38
C ASN A 68 11.06 -12.72 -3.12
N ALA A 69 10.42 -12.03 -4.06
CA ALA A 69 11.02 -10.90 -4.76
C ALA A 69 10.86 -9.60 -3.97
N SER A 70 11.81 -8.69 -4.16
CA SER A 70 11.80 -7.35 -3.62
C SER A 70 11.94 -6.36 -4.76
N VAL A 71 11.16 -5.26 -4.71
CA VAL A 71 11.32 -4.15 -5.65
C VAL A 71 12.38 -3.17 -5.16
N ALA A 72 12.86 -2.32 -6.07
CA ALA A 72 13.84 -1.30 -5.74
C ALA A 72 13.16 -0.11 -5.04
N ILE A 73 13.85 0.49 -4.07
CA ILE A 73 13.41 1.74 -3.46
C ILE A 73 13.58 2.87 -4.49
N PRO A 74 12.59 3.77 -4.66
CA PRO A 74 12.67 4.84 -5.64
C PRO A 74 13.83 5.80 -5.36
N LYS A 75 14.41 6.34 -6.43
CA LYS A 75 15.49 7.32 -6.29
C LYS A 75 14.93 8.61 -5.70
N GLY A 76 15.56 9.12 -4.65
CA GLY A 76 15.14 10.37 -4.02
C GLY A 76 14.20 10.19 -2.83
N TYR A 77 13.83 8.95 -2.49
CA TYR A 77 13.17 8.67 -1.22
C TYR A 77 14.00 9.26 -0.06
N PRO A 78 13.42 10.07 0.84
CA PRO A 78 14.16 10.81 1.85
C PRO A 78 14.50 9.93 3.06
N GLU A 79 15.44 9.01 2.89
CA GLU A 79 15.86 8.05 3.93
C GLU A 79 16.40 8.71 5.20
N ASP A 80 16.92 9.94 5.09
CA ASP A 80 17.41 10.70 6.24
C ASP A 80 16.27 11.22 7.13
N ILE A 81 15.05 11.36 6.58
CA ILE A 81 13.86 11.83 7.30
C ILE A 81 13.06 10.64 7.85
N LEU A 82 12.72 9.68 6.98
CA LEU A 82 12.00 8.47 7.38
C LEU A 82 12.74 7.25 6.83
N PRO A 83 13.69 6.66 7.59
CA PRO A 83 14.38 5.44 7.17
C PRO A 83 13.43 4.25 7.05
N ILE A 84 13.71 3.38 6.09
CA ILE A 84 13.00 2.11 5.88
C ILE A 84 13.61 1.04 6.78
N TYR A 85 12.79 0.38 7.61
CA TYR A 85 13.22 -0.62 8.59
C TYR A 85 13.99 -1.81 7.99
N ALA A 86 13.35 -2.57 7.08
CA ALA A 86 13.91 -3.77 6.46
C ALA A 86 13.85 -3.64 4.93
N LYS A 87 15.00 -3.40 4.30
CA LYS A 87 15.12 -3.11 2.86
C LYS A 87 15.25 -4.36 1.98
N ASP A 88 15.33 -5.52 2.58
CA ASP A 88 15.51 -6.81 1.94
C ASP A 88 14.22 -7.39 1.36
N LYS A 89 13.06 -6.95 1.85
CA LYS A 89 11.75 -7.37 1.32
C LYS A 89 10.79 -6.19 1.19
N ILE A 90 10.94 -5.42 0.10
CA ILE A 90 9.99 -4.38 -0.31
C ILE A 90 9.03 -4.98 -1.33
N VAL A 91 7.75 -5.06 -0.97
CA VAL A 91 6.71 -5.66 -1.81
C VAL A 91 6.06 -4.65 -2.75
N MET A 92 6.11 -3.36 -2.40
CA MET A 92 5.63 -2.27 -3.26
C MET A 92 6.42 -1.00 -2.99
N ALA A 93 6.73 -0.27 -4.06
CA ALA A 93 7.35 1.05 -4.00
C ALA A 93 6.68 1.95 -5.04
N ALA A 94 6.25 3.13 -4.64
CA ALA A 94 5.69 4.14 -5.52
C ALA A 94 6.43 5.47 -5.37
N ASP A 95 6.62 6.12 -6.51
CA ASP A 95 7.23 7.43 -6.68
C ASP A 95 6.26 8.31 -7.45
N TYR A 96 5.71 9.32 -6.77
CA TYR A 96 4.82 10.31 -7.34
C TYR A 96 5.55 11.64 -7.61
N GLY A 97 6.89 11.61 -7.71
CA GLY A 97 7.71 12.79 -7.96
C GLY A 97 7.62 13.81 -6.83
N GLU A 98 7.10 15.00 -7.14
CA GLU A 98 6.93 16.07 -6.14
C GLU A 98 5.77 15.77 -5.16
N ASP A 99 4.86 14.85 -5.49
CA ASP A 99 3.68 14.54 -4.67
C ASP A 99 3.97 13.53 -3.55
N GLY A 100 5.12 12.83 -3.61
CA GLY A 100 5.61 12.00 -2.52
C GLY A 100 5.91 10.55 -2.88
N PHE A 101 6.00 9.71 -1.85
CA PHE A 101 6.41 8.32 -1.94
C PHE A 101 5.52 7.40 -1.11
N THR A 102 5.35 6.17 -1.58
CA THR A 102 4.76 5.07 -0.81
C THR A 102 5.70 3.87 -0.83
N ILE A 103 6.04 3.32 0.34
CA ILE A 103 6.85 2.11 0.48
C ILE A 103 6.07 1.10 1.31
N VAL A 104 5.93 -0.12 0.83
CA VAL A 104 5.39 -1.24 1.58
C VAL A 104 6.43 -2.35 1.62
N GLY A 105 6.79 -2.77 2.82
CA GLY A 105 7.74 -3.85 3.04
C GLY A 105 7.27 -4.83 4.10
N GLN A 106 8.00 -5.93 4.20
CA GLN A 106 7.71 -7.01 5.13
C GLN A 106 8.99 -7.41 5.88
N THR A 107 8.83 -7.91 7.09
CA THR A 107 9.93 -8.46 7.90
C THR A 107 9.43 -9.62 8.76
N GLN A 108 10.34 -10.53 9.12
CA GLN A 108 10.06 -11.60 10.08
C GLN A 108 10.20 -11.15 11.54
N ASP A 109 10.69 -9.94 11.76
CA ASP A 109 10.71 -9.35 13.09
C ASP A 109 9.29 -9.11 13.61
N ASP A 110 9.12 -9.22 14.92
CA ASP A 110 7.83 -8.98 15.54
C ASP A 110 7.39 -7.51 15.42
N MET A 111 6.08 -7.31 15.43
CA MET A 111 5.46 -5.98 15.31
C MET A 111 5.99 -4.99 16.34
N ALA A 112 6.26 -5.42 17.58
CA ALA A 112 6.72 -4.51 18.64
C ALA A 112 8.11 -3.95 18.35
N THR A 113 8.99 -4.76 17.74
CA THR A 113 10.32 -4.33 17.31
C THR A 113 10.23 -3.28 16.19
N VAL A 114 9.38 -3.51 15.18
CA VAL A 114 9.19 -2.58 14.05
C VAL A 114 8.54 -1.27 14.51
N VAL A 115 7.50 -1.35 15.36
CA VAL A 115 6.84 -0.18 15.94
C VAL A 115 7.84 0.65 16.73
N LYS A 116 8.63 0.02 17.59
CA LYS A 116 9.64 0.74 18.39
C LYS A 116 10.66 1.46 17.51
N PHE A 117 11.11 0.85 16.43
CA PHE A 117 12.01 1.52 15.49
C PHE A 117 11.41 2.82 14.95
N TYR A 118 10.15 2.79 14.48
CA TYR A 118 9.51 3.99 13.96
C TYR A 118 9.17 5.00 15.06
N GLU A 119 8.85 4.56 16.27
CA GLU A 119 8.69 5.47 17.42
C GLU A 119 10.00 6.23 17.72
N ASP A 120 11.14 5.55 17.67
CA ASP A 120 12.46 6.16 17.88
C ASP A 120 12.84 7.13 16.74
N VAL A 121 12.47 6.80 15.50
CA VAL A 121 12.68 7.65 14.31
C VAL A 121 11.81 8.91 14.34
N LEU A 122 10.56 8.76 14.77
CA LEU A 122 9.57 9.85 14.81
C LEU A 122 9.73 10.75 16.05
N VAL A 123 10.81 10.61 16.82
CA VAL A 123 11.11 11.52 17.93
C VAL A 123 11.28 12.94 17.40
N GLY A 124 10.38 13.83 17.82
CA GLY A 124 10.36 15.23 17.39
C GLY A 124 9.35 15.53 16.27
N ALA A 125 8.65 14.51 15.77
CA ALA A 125 7.53 14.71 14.86
C ALA A 125 6.34 15.40 15.57
N GLU A 126 5.63 16.24 14.85
CA GLU A 126 4.33 16.78 15.26
C GLU A 126 3.25 15.73 14.93
N SER A 127 3.05 14.77 15.82
CA SER A 127 2.06 13.70 15.63
C SER A 127 0.63 14.25 15.69
N THR A 128 -0.14 13.98 14.64
CA THR A 128 -1.56 14.35 14.54
C THR A 128 -2.46 13.21 15.04
N LEU A 129 -2.05 11.96 14.79
CA LEU A 129 -2.80 10.78 15.20
C LEU A 129 -1.84 9.62 15.46
N VAL A 130 -2.03 8.96 16.61
CA VAL A 130 -1.40 7.68 16.94
C VAL A 130 -2.51 6.73 17.38
N GLN A 131 -2.61 5.58 16.72
CA GLN A 131 -3.62 4.56 17.00
C GLN A 131 -2.96 3.20 17.14
N ASN A 132 -3.44 2.44 18.13
CA ASN A 132 -3.06 1.06 18.37
C ASN A 132 -4.34 0.23 18.36
N PHE A 133 -4.44 -0.67 17.41
CA PHE A 133 -5.46 -1.71 17.34
C PHE A 133 -4.79 -3.07 17.58
N GLU A 134 -5.59 -4.10 17.81
CA GLU A 134 -5.07 -5.47 17.83
C GLU A 134 -4.50 -5.80 16.45
N GLY A 135 -3.21 -6.15 16.40
CA GLY A 135 -2.48 -6.46 15.16
C GLY A 135 -2.15 -5.25 14.26
N MET A 136 -2.34 -4.01 14.71
CA MET A 136 -2.01 -2.82 13.91
C MET A 136 -1.62 -1.59 14.73
N HIS A 137 -0.57 -0.92 14.29
CA HIS A 137 -0.12 0.38 14.80
C HIS A 137 -0.13 1.38 13.65
N MET A 138 -0.61 2.59 13.91
CA MET A 138 -0.60 3.68 12.94
C MET A 138 -0.15 4.97 13.62
N SER A 139 0.76 5.68 12.98
CA SER A 139 1.23 7.00 13.37
C SER A 139 1.23 7.91 12.14
N MET A 140 0.62 9.09 12.25
CA MET A 140 0.66 10.10 11.19
C MET A 140 0.85 11.50 11.79
N GLY A 141 1.51 12.37 11.05
CA GLY A 141 1.85 13.72 11.50
C GLY A 141 2.79 14.41 10.54
N VAL A 142 3.52 15.40 11.05
CA VAL A 142 4.53 16.15 10.29
C VAL A 142 5.91 15.90 10.89
N LEU A 143 6.89 15.55 10.05
CA LEU A 143 8.30 15.40 10.42
C LEU A 143 9.16 16.15 9.40
N GLU A 144 9.97 17.10 9.85
CA GLU A 144 10.88 17.90 9.01
C GLU A 144 10.23 18.53 7.76
N GLY A 145 8.97 18.95 7.87
CA GLY A 145 8.22 19.56 6.75
C GLY A 145 7.61 18.56 5.77
N MET A 146 7.58 17.27 6.12
CA MET A 146 6.90 16.21 5.38
C MET A 146 5.73 15.68 6.21
N ASN A 147 4.57 15.51 5.59
CA ASN A 147 3.50 14.70 6.16
C ASN A 147 3.91 13.22 6.05
N TYR A 148 3.85 12.50 7.16
CA TYR A 148 4.11 11.06 7.21
C TYR A 148 2.87 10.28 7.61
N ASN A 149 2.77 9.05 7.11
CA ASN A 149 1.92 7.99 7.65
C ASN A 149 2.75 6.73 7.72
N VAL A 150 2.96 6.23 8.95
CA VAL A 150 3.57 4.95 9.23
C VAL A 150 2.47 4.02 9.73
N GLN A 151 2.30 2.90 9.05
CA GLN A 151 1.42 1.82 9.48
C GLN A 151 2.25 0.54 9.62
N VAL A 152 2.06 -0.18 10.71
CA VAL A 152 2.66 -1.49 10.95
C VAL A 152 1.52 -2.45 11.28
N SER A 153 1.47 -3.61 10.63
CA SER A 153 0.42 -4.60 10.88
C SER A 153 0.97 -6.02 10.86
N GLU A 154 0.34 -6.89 11.65
CA GLU A 154 0.52 -8.34 11.56
C GLU A 154 -0.33 -8.85 10.39
N GLU A 155 0.25 -9.70 9.54
CA GLU A 155 -0.50 -10.38 8.49
C GLU A 155 -1.13 -11.65 9.08
N GLU A 156 -2.45 -11.83 8.96
CA GLU A 156 -3.15 -12.96 9.58
C GLU A 156 -2.71 -14.33 9.04
N SER A 157 -2.17 -14.38 7.82
CA SER A 157 -1.84 -15.61 7.10
C SER A 157 -0.35 -15.93 7.00
N GLU A 158 0.53 -15.04 7.44
CA GLU A 158 1.97 -15.21 7.27
C GLU A 158 2.76 -14.81 8.53
N ASP A 159 3.93 -15.44 8.75
CA ASP A 159 4.85 -15.10 9.85
C ASP A 159 5.60 -13.77 9.59
N TYR A 160 4.95 -12.79 8.96
CA TYR A 160 5.53 -11.49 8.63
C TYR A 160 4.76 -10.34 9.27
N THR A 161 5.53 -9.36 9.73
CA THR A 161 5.04 -8.01 10.01
C THR A 161 5.15 -7.20 8.72
N SER A 162 4.07 -6.56 8.32
CA SER A 162 4.03 -5.60 7.21
C SER A 162 4.21 -4.19 7.74
N PHE A 163 4.92 -3.34 6.99
CA PHE A 163 4.99 -1.91 7.25
C PHE A 163 4.70 -1.13 5.96
N SER A 164 3.94 -0.04 6.11
CA SER A 164 3.60 0.90 5.04
C SER A 164 4.01 2.30 5.46
N LEU A 165 4.76 2.96 4.58
CA LEU A 165 5.29 4.31 4.76
C LEU A 165 4.76 5.17 3.62
N ILE A 166 4.02 6.23 3.97
CA ILE A 166 3.61 7.26 3.02
C ILE A 166 4.27 8.56 3.45
N LEU A 167 4.98 9.20 2.54
CA LEU A 167 5.59 10.51 2.74
C LEU A 167 5.13 11.46 1.65
N VAL A 168 4.56 12.60 2.02
CA VAL A 168 4.18 13.67 1.08
C VAL A 168 4.64 15.02 1.63
N PRO A 169 4.98 16.02 0.81
CA PRO A 169 5.34 17.34 1.32
C PRO A 169 4.25 17.94 2.20
N ALA A 170 4.64 18.71 3.22
CA ALA A 170 3.70 19.54 3.98
C ALA A 170 3.35 20.82 3.21
N GLU A 171 2.06 21.19 3.20
CA GLU A 171 1.56 22.46 2.64
C GLU A 171 1.95 23.68 3.48
#